data_AF-A0A2G4FHM0-F1
#
_entry.id   AF-A0A2G4FHM0-F1
#
_cell.length_a   1.000
_cell.length_b   1.000
_cell.length_c   1.000
_cell.angle_alpha   90.00
_cell.angle_beta   90.00
_cell.angle_gamma   90.00
#
_symmetry.space_group_name_H-M   'P 1'
#
loop_
_entity.id
_entity.type
_entity.pdbx_description
1 polymer ?
#
loop_
_entity_poly.entity_id
_entity_poly.type
_entity_poly.pdbx_seq_one_letter_code
_entity_poly.pdbx_strand_id
1 'polypeptide(L)'
;MRELILHIGRAKTGTTTWQEMVGLKNKELESAGVKIPKFFHGDNHGELAAAFAAQPGRLGRAFAVESPEDQLGLQVKLAKKFERDLTDGTWLFTSEHLSTRLRGPDEVDGLYEFLGRYFDRISVFAYVRRPDDLAPSAFAETIKAGRTHGFNRKYALQARAFFDHAAFVELWERPLRSEITFTLRPYVRAGHLEDMWQTLFYLAALTPPKFQLAESTTAINESLSGAAIRYLQEVNPLVSDGVFSNKSRRMLIAALSARGGEHLLLAPNVHETLASEQLLAGGLSDFDFTGDPRWQAWFDAPPALTGDWPKLSDLERVEFNRLVKDAGVTLNEQATEPKTQGEASRVIRRAAVRLTKW
;
A
#
# COMPACT_ATOMS: atom_id res chain seq x y z
N MET A 1 -7.45 4.46 -32.46
CA MET A 1 -7.78 3.54 -31.34
C MET A 1 -6.93 3.91 -30.15
N ARG A 2 -7.51 3.92 -28.95
CA ARG A 2 -6.88 4.25 -27.67
C ARG A 2 -7.00 3.08 -26.73
N GLU A 3 -5.88 2.63 -26.20
CA GLU A 3 -5.83 1.54 -25.24
C GLU A 3 -5.28 2.05 -23.91
N LEU A 4 -5.85 1.58 -22.82
CA LEU A 4 -5.38 1.87 -21.48
C LEU A 4 -4.87 0.58 -20.85
N ILE A 5 -3.66 0.65 -20.30
CA ILE A 5 -3.14 -0.33 -19.36
C ILE A 5 -3.18 0.31 -17.97
N LEU A 6 -4.05 -0.19 -17.12
CA LEU A 6 -4.28 0.32 -15.76
C LEU A 6 -3.58 -0.59 -14.75
N HIS A 7 -2.46 -0.11 -14.21
CA HIS A 7 -1.80 -0.75 -13.08
C HIS A 7 -2.43 -0.33 -11.76
N ILE A 8 -2.96 -1.29 -11.02
CA ILE A 8 -3.44 -1.09 -9.65
C ILE A 8 -2.35 -1.52 -8.69
N GLY A 9 -1.68 -0.54 -8.10
CA GLY A 9 -0.66 -0.81 -7.11
C GLY A 9 -1.25 -1.40 -5.84
N ARG A 10 -0.70 -2.51 -5.35
CA ARG A 10 -1.01 -3.06 -4.03
C ARG A 10 0.18 -2.95 -3.10
N ALA A 11 -0.11 -3.01 -1.81
CA ALA A 11 0.91 -2.82 -0.79
C ALA A 11 2.02 -3.86 -0.90
N LYS A 12 3.26 -3.36 -0.82
CA LYS A 12 4.49 -4.18 -0.75
C LYS A 12 4.71 -5.12 -1.93
N THR A 13 4.23 -4.76 -3.11
CA THR A 13 4.53 -5.48 -4.36
C THR A 13 5.54 -4.75 -5.25
N GLY A 14 6.25 -3.74 -4.74
CA GLY A 14 7.25 -2.98 -5.50
C GLY A 14 6.69 -1.82 -6.31
N THR A 15 5.45 -1.39 -6.03
CA THR A 15 4.73 -0.35 -6.77
C THR A 15 5.45 0.99 -6.84
N THR A 16 6.04 1.45 -5.73
CA THR A 16 6.80 2.70 -5.68
C THR A 16 8.01 2.65 -6.62
N THR A 17 8.79 1.56 -6.54
CA THR A 17 9.95 1.36 -7.43
C THR A 17 9.53 1.20 -8.88
N TRP A 18 8.40 0.54 -9.14
CA TRP A 18 7.81 0.45 -10.48
C TRP A 18 7.44 1.84 -11.03
N GLN A 19 6.75 2.66 -10.24
CA GLN A 19 6.34 4.02 -10.63
C GLN A 19 7.55 4.93 -10.90
N GLU A 20 8.55 4.89 -10.02
CA GLU A 20 9.82 5.62 -10.22
C GLU A 20 10.53 5.17 -11.51
N MET A 21 10.60 3.85 -11.75
CA MET A 21 11.21 3.30 -12.95
C MET A 21 10.46 3.74 -14.22
N VAL A 22 9.12 3.70 -14.21
CA VAL A 22 8.29 4.16 -15.33
C VAL A 22 8.55 5.64 -15.62
N GLY A 23 8.63 6.48 -14.59
CA GLY A 23 8.97 7.91 -14.73
C GLY A 23 10.36 8.11 -15.36
N LEU A 24 11.38 7.41 -14.85
CA LEU A 24 12.76 7.49 -15.36
C LEU A 24 12.89 6.96 -16.80
N LYS A 25 12.12 5.95 -17.17
CA LYS A 25 12.13 5.31 -18.50
C LYS A 25 11.08 5.86 -19.46
N ASN A 26 10.45 7.00 -19.18
CA ASN A 26 9.36 7.53 -20.01
C ASN A 26 9.74 7.63 -21.50
N LYS A 27 10.94 8.11 -21.85
CA LYS A 27 11.37 8.20 -23.27
C LYS A 27 11.51 6.83 -23.94
N GLU A 28 11.97 5.83 -23.21
CA GLU A 28 12.12 4.46 -23.70
C GLU A 28 10.75 3.82 -23.92
N LEU A 29 9.83 4.01 -22.96
CA LEU A 29 8.43 3.57 -23.06
C LEU A 29 7.72 4.24 -24.24
N GLU A 30 7.85 5.56 -24.39
CA GLU A 30 7.26 6.31 -25.51
C GLU A 30 7.79 5.78 -26.86
N SER A 31 9.09 5.52 -26.97
CA SER A 31 9.71 4.95 -28.18
C SER A 31 9.26 3.51 -28.46
N ALA A 32 8.91 2.77 -27.42
CA ALA A 32 8.41 1.40 -27.52
C ALA A 32 6.89 1.33 -27.74
N GLY A 33 6.18 2.47 -27.80
CA GLY A 33 4.75 2.56 -28.10
C GLY A 33 3.84 2.75 -26.87
N VAL A 34 4.39 2.91 -25.67
CA VAL A 34 3.63 3.13 -24.43
C VAL A 34 3.75 4.58 -23.97
N LYS A 35 2.62 5.28 -23.87
CA LYS A 35 2.54 6.69 -23.45
C LYS A 35 2.28 6.82 -21.96
N ILE A 36 3.04 7.68 -21.29
CA ILE A 36 2.82 8.03 -19.88
C ILE A 36 2.15 9.42 -19.80
N PRO A 37 1.03 9.57 -19.08
CA PRO A 37 0.36 10.86 -18.92
C PRO A 37 1.22 11.85 -18.13
N LYS A 38 1.41 13.05 -18.69
CA LYS A 38 2.09 14.17 -18.02
C LYS A 38 1.12 15.13 -17.31
N PHE A 39 -0.19 14.87 -17.41
CA PHE A 39 -1.23 15.74 -16.88
C PHE A 39 -1.72 15.35 -15.48
N PHE A 40 -1.25 14.24 -14.92
CA PHE A 40 -1.44 13.90 -13.49
C PHE A 40 -0.34 14.55 -12.63
N HIS A 41 -0.60 14.66 -11.33
CA HIS A 41 0.36 15.12 -10.34
C HIS A 41 1.20 13.92 -9.86
N GLY A 42 2.41 13.82 -10.39
CA GLY A 42 3.37 12.77 -10.06
C GLY A 42 3.00 11.40 -10.63
N ASP A 43 3.80 10.39 -10.28
CA ASP A 43 3.81 9.09 -10.97
C ASP A 43 2.78 8.08 -10.42
N ASN A 44 1.98 8.45 -9.42
CA ASN A 44 1.01 7.57 -8.73
C ASN A 44 -0.45 7.85 -9.16
N HIS A 45 -0.66 8.75 -10.11
CA HIS A 45 -1.95 9.15 -10.72
C HIS A 45 -3.13 9.17 -9.72
N GLY A 46 -2.87 9.71 -8.53
CA GLY A 46 -3.75 9.59 -7.36
C GLY A 46 -5.08 10.31 -7.53
N GLU A 47 -5.18 11.21 -8.50
CA GLU A 47 -6.41 11.93 -8.86
C GLU A 47 -7.52 10.99 -9.27
N LEU A 48 -7.22 9.86 -9.92
CA LEU A 48 -8.24 8.87 -10.26
C LEU A 48 -8.91 8.35 -8.98
N ALA A 49 -8.12 7.91 -8.01
CA ALA A 49 -8.65 7.44 -6.73
C ALA A 49 -9.37 8.56 -5.96
N ALA A 50 -8.88 9.80 -6.00
CA ALA A 50 -9.53 10.93 -5.33
C ALA A 50 -10.88 11.32 -5.96
N ALA A 51 -11.01 11.17 -7.29
CA ALA A 51 -12.19 11.55 -8.04
C ALA A 51 -13.36 10.55 -7.91
N PHE A 52 -13.05 9.27 -7.65
CA PHE A 52 -14.06 8.20 -7.66
C PHE A 52 -14.28 7.53 -6.30
N ALA A 53 -13.39 7.71 -5.32
CA ALA A 53 -13.62 7.18 -3.99
C ALA A 53 -14.73 7.95 -3.26
N ALA A 54 -15.73 7.27 -2.72
CA ALA A 54 -16.76 7.81 -1.85
C ALA A 54 -16.17 8.49 -0.60
N GLN A 55 -15.03 8.01 -0.10
CA GLN A 55 -14.32 8.60 1.04
C GLN A 55 -12.82 8.78 0.76
N PRO A 56 -12.43 9.84 0.02
CA PRO A 56 -11.03 10.02 -0.40
C PRO A 56 -10.12 10.44 0.77
N GLY A 57 -10.69 11.01 1.85
CA GLY A 57 -9.98 11.27 3.10
C GLY A 57 -8.75 12.19 2.94
N ARG A 58 -7.58 11.74 3.41
CA ARG A 58 -6.32 12.51 3.27
C ARG A 58 -5.92 12.73 1.80
N LEU A 59 -6.22 11.75 0.94
CA LEU A 59 -5.94 11.87 -0.49
C LEU A 59 -6.83 12.95 -1.11
N GLY A 60 -8.12 12.95 -0.75
CA GLY A 60 -9.07 13.98 -1.19
C GLY A 60 -8.58 15.38 -0.86
N ARG A 61 -8.18 15.63 0.40
CA ARG A 61 -7.60 16.91 0.81
C ARG A 61 -6.35 17.31 0.02
N ALA A 62 -5.49 16.36 -0.34
CA ALA A 62 -4.32 16.65 -1.17
C ALA A 62 -4.69 17.15 -2.58
N PHE A 63 -5.90 16.84 -3.06
CA PHE A 63 -6.46 17.30 -4.33
C PHE A 63 -7.61 18.29 -4.17
N ALA A 64 -7.79 18.87 -2.97
CA ALA A 64 -8.90 19.78 -2.65
C ALA A 64 -10.29 19.18 -2.93
N VAL A 65 -10.47 17.91 -2.57
CA VAL A 65 -11.72 17.16 -2.66
C VAL A 65 -12.23 16.85 -1.26
N GLU A 66 -13.20 17.63 -0.79
CA GLU A 66 -13.80 17.50 0.54
C GLU A 66 -15.33 17.31 0.49
N SER A 67 -15.94 17.51 -0.69
CA SER A 67 -17.38 17.35 -0.95
C SER A 67 -17.65 16.55 -2.24
N PRO A 68 -18.87 16.01 -2.42
CA PRO A 68 -19.30 15.42 -3.70
C PRO A 68 -19.19 16.40 -4.88
N GLU A 69 -19.43 17.69 -4.66
CA GLU A 69 -19.29 18.74 -5.66
C GLU A 69 -17.83 18.90 -6.10
N ASP A 70 -16.88 18.83 -5.17
CA ASP A 70 -15.45 18.86 -5.49
C ASP A 70 -15.04 17.62 -6.28
N GLN A 71 -15.61 16.45 -5.96
CA GLN A 71 -15.36 15.21 -6.71
C GLN A 71 -15.80 15.36 -8.16
N LEU A 72 -17.03 15.83 -8.39
CA LEU A 72 -17.52 16.12 -9.73
C LEU A 72 -16.65 17.16 -10.44
N GLY A 73 -16.23 18.21 -9.72
CA GLY A 73 -15.30 19.21 -10.21
C GLY A 73 -13.96 18.62 -10.66
N LEU A 74 -13.41 17.66 -9.90
CA LEU A 74 -12.19 16.94 -10.26
C LEU A 74 -12.42 16.03 -11.48
N GLN A 75 -13.54 15.31 -11.54
CA GLN A 75 -13.91 14.49 -12.70
C GLN A 75 -14.02 15.33 -13.99
N VAL A 76 -14.64 16.51 -13.93
CA VAL A 76 -14.72 17.46 -15.06
C VAL A 76 -13.32 17.98 -15.44
N LYS A 77 -12.45 18.26 -14.48
CA LYS A 77 -11.06 18.66 -14.76
C LYS A 77 -10.28 17.52 -15.44
N LEU A 78 -10.47 16.29 -15.00
CA LEU A 78 -9.86 15.11 -15.62
C LEU A 78 -10.39 14.90 -17.05
N ALA A 79 -11.71 15.00 -17.26
CA ALA A 79 -12.33 14.93 -18.59
C ALA A 79 -11.70 15.93 -19.56
N LYS A 80 -11.58 17.19 -19.17
CA LYS A 80 -10.94 18.24 -19.99
C LYS A 80 -9.47 17.95 -20.31
N LYS A 81 -8.71 17.40 -19.35
CA LYS A 81 -7.32 16.97 -19.58
C LYS A 81 -7.28 15.83 -20.59
N PHE A 82 -8.18 14.85 -20.45
CA PHE A 82 -8.22 13.68 -21.32
C PHE A 82 -8.60 14.06 -22.76
N GLU A 83 -9.60 14.92 -22.93
CA GLU A 83 -10.01 15.44 -24.24
C GLU A 83 -8.89 16.20 -24.94
N ARG A 84 -8.11 16.97 -24.18
CA ARG A 84 -7.02 17.79 -24.72
C ARG A 84 -5.77 16.97 -25.04
N ASP A 85 -5.39 16.05 -24.15
CA ASP A 85 -4.04 15.46 -24.15
C ASP A 85 -4.01 14.01 -24.62
N LEU A 86 -5.12 13.27 -24.55
CA LEU A 86 -5.13 11.88 -25.04
C LEU A 86 -5.11 11.86 -26.56
N THR A 87 -4.18 11.06 -27.06
CA THR A 87 -4.00 10.76 -28.48
C THR A 87 -4.06 9.26 -28.66
N ASP A 88 -4.25 8.81 -29.90
CA ASP A 88 -4.32 7.39 -30.25
C ASP A 88 -3.05 6.63 -29.84
N GLY A 89 -3.20 5.36 -29.48
CA GLY A 89 -2.15 4.49 -28.98
C GLY A 89 -2.39 3.99 -27.55
N THR A 90 -1.37 3.34 -26.98
CA THR A 90 -1.42 2.68 -25.68
C THR A 90 -0.93 3.59 -24.57
N TRP A 91 -1.72 3.75 -23.51
CA TRP A 91 -1.42 4.57 -22.35
C TRP A 91 -1.24 3.71 -21.11
N LEU A 92 -0.27 4.04 -20.26
CA LEU A 92 -0.10 3.41 -18.95
C LEU A 92 -0.53 4.36 -17.85
N PHE A 93 -1.58 4.00 -17.11
CA PHE A 93 -1.93 4.65 -15.85
C PHE A 93 -1.55 3.75 -14.68
N THR A 94 -1.03 4.32 -13.60
CA THR A 94 -0.61 3.55 -12.42
C THR A 94 -1.01 4.27 -11.15
N SER A 95 -1.65 3.55 -10.22
CA SER A 95 -1.99 4.13 -8.92
C SER A 95 -2.13 3.07 -7.83
N GLU A 96 -1.43 3.27 -6.71
CA GLU A 96 -1.59 2.46 -5.50
C GLU A 96 -2.84 2.85 -4.70
N HIS A 97 -3.38 4.04 -4.95
CA HIS A 97 -4.54 4.53 -4.23
C HIS A 97 -5.83 3.88 -4.69
N LEU A 98 -5.87 3.35 -5.92
CA LEU A 98 -7.04 2.62 -6.43
C LEU A 98 -7.38 1.42 -5.53
N SER A 99 -6.41 0.60 -5.15
CA SER A 99 -6.65 -0.59 -4.30
C SER A 99 -7.06 -0.27 -2.85
N THR A 100 -6.76 0.94 -2.37
CA THR A 100 -6.97 1.31 -0.96
C THR A 100 -8.16 2.26 -0.74
N ARG A 101 -8.60 2.94 -1.81
CA ARG A 101 -9.64 3.98 -1.77
C ARG A 101 -10.94 3.56 -2.43
N LEU A 102 -10.90 2.86 -3.55
CA LEU A 102 -12.09 2.30 -4.19
C LEU A 102 -12.36 0.96 -3.52
N ARG A 103 -13.44 0.88 -2.75
CA ARG A 103 -13.78 -0.26 -1.88
C ARG A 103 -15.15 -0.85 -2.19
N GLY A 104 -15.96 -0.16 -2.98
CA GLY A 104 -17.30 -0.56 -3.38
C GLY A 104 -17.44 -0.67 -4.90
N PRO A 105 -18.37 -1.50 -5.37
CA PRO A 105 -18.68 -1.65 -6.80
C PRO A 105 -18.93 -0.32 -7.52
N ASP A 106 -19.78 0.54 -6.96
CA ASP A 106 -20.16 1.82 -7.60
C ASP A 106 -18.96 2.73 -7.87
N GLU A 107 -17.93 2.69 -7.01
CA GLU A 107 -16.72 3.50 -7.16
C GLU A 107 -15.85 2.98 -8.33
N VAL A 108 -15.75 1.65 -8.47
CA VAL A 108 -15.00 1.00 -9.57
C VAL A 108 -15.76 1.15 -10.88
N ASP A 109 -17.07 0.93 -10.87
CA ASP A 109 -17.95 1.06 -12.04
C ASP A 109 -17.94 2.51 -12.55
N GLY A 110 -17.99 3.49 -11.65
CA GLY A 110 -17.87 4.91 -12.01
C GLY A 110 -16.53 5.26 -12.66
N LEU A 111 -15.42 4.70 -12.15
CA LEU A 111 -14.10 4.86 -12.76
C LEU A 111 -14.06 4.22 -14.16
N TYR A 112 -14.53 2.98 -14.31
CA TYR A 112 -14.54 2.29 -15.60
C TYR A 112 -15.45 2.97 -16.62
N GLU A 113 -16.62 3.44 -16.22
CA GLU A 113 -17.50 4.20 -17.10
C GLU A 113 -16.83 5.50 -17.57
N PHE A 114 -16.17 6.22 -16.66
CA PHE A 114 -15.41 7.42 -17.01
C PHE A 114 -14.28 7.12 -18.00
N LEU A 115 -13.46 6.10 -17.73
CA LEU A 115 -12.34 5.72 -18.58
C LEU A 115 -12.81 5.20 -19.95
N GLY A 116 -13.90 4.44 -20.00
CA GLY A 116 -14.46 3.87 -21.22
C GLY A 116 -15.00 4.91 -22.21
N ARG A 117 -15.16 6.17 -21.80
CA ARG A 117 -15.45 7.29 -22.73
C ARG A 117 -14.25 7.72 -23.56
N TYR A 118 -13.05 7.34 -23.14
CA TYR A 118 -11.78 7.81 -23.71
C TYR A 118 -10.89 6.71 -24.25
N PHE A 119 -11.14 5.46 -23.87
CA PHE A 119 -10.37 4.29 -24.27
C PHE A 119 -11.28 3.22 -24.84
N ASP A 120 -10.86 2.65 -25.98
CA ASP A 120 -11.54 1.57 -26.68
C ASP A 120 -11.32 0.21 -25.99
N ARG A 121 -10.20 0.07 -25.26
CA ARG A 121 -9.85 -1.11 -24.47
C ARG A 121 -9.14 -0.71 -23.18
N ILE A 122 -9.44 -1.44 -22.11
CA ILE A 122 -8.83 -1.22 -20.80
C ILE A 122 -8.31 -2.57 -20.26
N SER A 123 -6.99 -2.71 -20.20
CA SER A 123 -6.32 -3.86 -19.61
C SER A 123 -5.86 -3.51 -18.20
N VAL A 124 -6.52 -4.05 -17.20
CA VAL A 124 -6.23 -3.82 -15.79
C VAL A 124 -5.31 -4.91 -15.28
N PHE A 125 -4.28 -4.55 -14.52
CA PHE A 125 -3.44 -5.54 -13.85
C PHE A 125 -3.03 -5.13 -12.45
N ALA A 126 -2.87 -6.12 -11.59
CA ALA A 126 -2.46 -5.94 -10.21
C ALA A 126 -1.57 -7.11 -9.76
N TYR A 127 -0.66 -6.80 -8.84
CA TYR A 127 0.19 -7.81 -8.19
C TYR A 127 -0.29 -8.05 -6.76
N VAL A 128 -0.21 -9.29 -6.28
CA VAL A 128 -0.59 -9.64 -4.91
C VAL A 128 0.53 -10.38 -4.18
N ARG A 129 0.78 -9.96 -2.94
CA ARG A 129 1.73 -10.63 -2.04
C ARG A 129 0.95 -11.47 -1.04
N ARG A 130 1.44 -12.68 -0.72
CA ARG A 130 0.79 -13.56 0.26
C ARG A 130 0.51 -12.82 1.56
N PRO A 131 -0.70 -12.89 2.13
CA PRO A 131 -1.02 -12.19 3.36
C PRO A 131 -0.14 -12.55 4.56
N ASP A 132 0.27 -13.81 4.69
CA ASP A 132 1.15 -14.27 5.78
C ASP A 132 2.55 -13.63 5.71
N ASP A 133 3.12 -13.48 4.51
CA ASP A 133 4.38 -12.77 4.24
C ASP A 133 4.22 -11.23 4.25
N LEU A 134 3.04 -10.72 3.91
CA LEU A 134 2.72 -9.29 3.88
C LEU A 134 2.47 -8.72 5.28
N ALA A 135 1.80 -9.47 6.16
CA ALA A 135 1.28 -8.97 7.44
C ALA A 135 2.34 -8.34 8.35
N PRO A 136 3.55 -8.92 8.55
CA PRO A 136 4.58 -8.27 9.38
C PRO A 136 5.02 -6.92 8.82
N SER A 137 5.17 -6.83 7.49
CA SER A 137 5.57 -5.59 6.82
C SER A 137 4.47 -4.51 6.91
N ALA A 138 3.23 -4.90 6.65
CA ALA A 138 2.08 -4.01 6.76
C ALA A 138 1.89 -3.51 8.20
N PHE A 139 2.02 -4.41 9.19
CA PHE A 139 1.97 -4.05 10.59
C PHE A 139 3.09 -3.06 10.97
N ALA A 140 4.33 -3.34 10.56
CA ALA A 140 5.46 -2.47 10.83
C ALA A 140 5.25 -1.06 10.28
N GLU A 141 4.62 -0.91 9.11
CA GLU A 141 4.27 0.40 8.55
C GLU A 141 3.26 1.18 9.39
N THR A 142 2.24 0.51 9.93
CA THR A 142 1.26 1.22 10.78
C THR A 142 1.94 1.73 12.06
N ILE A 143 2.86 0.95 12.63
CA ILE A 143 3.63 1.37 13.81
C ILE A 143 4.59 2.52 13.45
N LYS A 144 5.29 2.45 12.32
CA LYS A 144 6.11 3.57 11.82
C LYS A 144 5.27 4.85 11.65
N ALA A 145 4.02 4.71 11.19
CA ALA A 145 3.06 5.81 11.05
C ALA A 145 2.49 6.32 12.39
N GLY A 146 2.87 5.74 13.53
CA GLY A 146 2.48 6.21 14.87
C GLY A 146 1.31 5.46 15.48
N ARG A 147 0.85 4.36 14.88
CA ARG A 147 -0.23 3.56 15.48
C ARG A 147 0.29 2.82 16.72
N THR A 148 -0.64 2.51 17.62
CA THR A 148 -0.39 1.93 18.95
C THR A 148 -1.06 0.57 19.15
N HIS A 149 -1.63 -0.03 18.09
CA HIS A 149 -2.28 -1.33 18.20
C HIS A 149 -1.24 -2.47 18.27
N GLY A 150 -1.66 -3.61 18.83
CA GLY A 150 -0.85 -4.83 18.89
C GLY A 150 -0.80 -5.57 17.55
N PHE A 151 0.17 -6.48 17.40
CA PHE A 151 0.21 -7.46 16.30
C PHE A 151 -0.41 -8.77 16.78
N ASN A 152 -1.73 -8.88 16.65
CA ASN A 152 -2.51 -9.98 17.23
C ASN A 152 -3.78 -10.24 16.40
N ARG A 153 -4.64 -11.17 16.87
CA ARG A 153 -5.94 -11.48 16.24
C ARG A 153 -6.77 -10.25 15.87
N LYS A 154 -6.83 -9.24 16.73
CA LYS A 154 -7.60 -8.01 16.46
C LYS A 154 -7.05 -7.25 15.24
N TYR A 155 -5.72 -7.18 15.11
CA TYR A 155 -5.10 -6.60 13.92
C TYR A 155 -5.49 -7.37 12.65
N ALA A 156 -5.38 -8.70 12.66
CA ALA A 156 -5.71 -9.53 11.50
C ALA A 156 -7.15 -9.32 11.03
N LEU A 157 -8.11 -9.32 11.96
CA LEU A 157 -9.52 -9.08 11.66
C LEU A 157 -9.80 -7.67 11.15
N GLN A 158 -9.18 -6.65 11.75
CA GLN A 158 -9.33 -5.26 11.30
C GLN A 158 -8.71 -5.01 9.92
N ALA A 159 -7.70 -5.79 9.55
CA ALA A 159 -7.03 -5.74 8.25
C ALA A 159 -7.57 -6.78 7.26
N ARG A 160 -8.70 -7.47 7.55
CA ARG A 160 -9.26 -8.53 6.70
C ARG A 160 -9.40 -8.11 5.24
N ALA A 161 -10.09 -6.99 4.97
CA ALA A 161 -10.29 -6.48 3.61
C ALA A 161 -8.99 -6.14 2.86
N PHE A 162 -7.89 -5.93 3.58
CA PHE A 162 -6.58 -5.68 2.97
C PHE A 162 -5.87 -6.98 2.57
N PHE A 163 -6.13 -8.08 3.29
CA PHE A 163 -5.57 -9.40 3.03
C PHE A 163 -6.45 -10.27 2.12
N ASP A 164 -7.72 -9.94 1.97
CA ASP A 164 -8.68 -10.66 1.13
C ASP A 164 -8.46 -10.30 -0.35
N HIS A 165 -7.60 -11.08 -1.00
CA HIS A 165 -7.29 -10.91 -2.42
C HIS A 165 -8.43 -11.39 -3.31
N ALA A 166 -9.18 -12.41 -2.91
CA ALA A 166 -10.36 -12.86 -3.63
C ALA A 166 -11.43 -11.77 -3.70
N ALA A 167 -11.74 -11.11 -2.59
CA ALA A 167 -12.68 -9.97 -2.59
C ALA A 167 -12.15 -8.80 -3.45
N PHE A 168 -10.84 -8.57 -3.47
CA PHE A 168 -10.23 -7.59 -4.37
C PHE A 168 -10.41 -7.98 -5.85
N VAL A 169 -10.15 -9.24 -6.21
CA VAL A 169 -10.36 -9.75 -7.58
C VAL A 169 -11.83 -9.61 -7.96
N GLU A 170 -12.74 -10.10 -7.11
CA GLU A 170 -14.17 -10.02 -7.35
C GLU A 170 -14.62 -8.58 -7.59
N LEU A 171 -14.10 -7.61 -6.84
CA LEU A 171 -14.41 -6.18 -7.00
C LEU A 171 -13.92 -5.60 -8.34
N TRP A 172 -12.76 -6.02 -8.84
CA TRP A 172 -12.14 -5.44 -10.03
C TRP A 172 -12.41 -6.22 -11.32
N GLU A 173 -12.82 -7.49 -11.22
CA GLU A 173 -13.23 -8.38 -12.31
C GLU A 173 -14.75 -8.35 -12.59
N ARG A 174 -15.55 -7.66 -11.75
CA ARG A 174 -17.01 -7.49 -11.91
C ARG A 174 -17.42 -7.26 -13.36
N PRO A 175 -18.55 -7.84 -13.83
CA PRO A 175 -18.81 -8.18 -15.22
C PRO A 175 -18.33 -7.09 -16.15
N LEU A 176 -17.13 -7.34 -16.64
CA LEU A 176 -16.40 -6.45 -17.50
C LEU A 176 -17.25 -6.26 -18.75
N ARG A 177 -17.41 -5.01 -19.19
CA ARG A 177 -17.76 -4.77 -20.59
C ARG A 177 -16.71 -5.52 -21.44
N SER A 178 -17.06 -6.01 -22.62
CA SER A 178 -16.17 -6.82 -23.47
C SER A 178 -14.80 -6.18 -23.75
N GLU A 179 -14.68 -4.87 -23.51
CA GLU A 179 -13.51 -4.04 -23.72
C GLU A 179 -12.57 -3.95 -22.51
N ILE A 180 -12.97 -4.45 -21.33
CA ILE A 180 -12.17 -4.42 -20.10
C ILE A 180 -11.68 -5.82 -19.77
N THR A 181 -10.40 -5.96 -19.43
CA THR A 181 -9.80 -7.21 -18.96
C THR A 181 -9.11 -6.98 -17.62
N PHE A 182 -9.07 -8.00 -16.78
CA PHE A 182 -8.38 -7.96 -15.50
C PHE A 182 -7.35 -9.09 -15.40
N THR A 183 -6.12 -8.76 -15.01
CA THR A 183 -5.02 -9.73 -14.85
C THR A 183 -4.42 -9.62 -13.46
N LEU A 184 -4.55 -10.69 -12.66
CA LEU A 184 -3.89 -10.82 -11.37
C LEU A 184 -2.56 -11.56 -11.51
N ARG A 185 -1.51 -11.05 -10.85
CA ARG A 185 -0.16 -11.62 -10.85
C ARG A 185 0.32 -11.89 -9.42
N PRO A 186 1.01 -13.00 -9.14
CA PRO A 186 1.63 -13.21 -7.84
C PRO A 186 2.91 -12.38 -7.75
N TYR A 187 3.10 -11.70 -6.62
CA TYR A 187 4.36 -11.06 -6.30
C TYR A 187 5.38 -12.12 -5.89
N VAL A 188 6.43 -12.28 -6.68
CA VAL A 188 7.61 -13.09 -6.36
C VAL A 188 8.80 -12.14 -6.23
N ARG A 189 9.44 -12.13 -5.05
CA ARG A 189 10.48 -11.13 -4.71
C ARG A 189 11.57 -11.02 -5.76
N ALA A 190 12.10 -12.14 -6.23
CA ALA A 190 13.08 -12.17 -7.31
C ALA A 190 12.40 -11.87 -8.65
N GLY A 191 12.91 -10.88 -9.39
CA GLY A 191 12.43 -10.58 -10.75
C GLY A 191 11.09 -9.84 -10.85
N HIS A 192 10.41 -9.48 -9.74
CA HIS A 192 9.09 -8.82 -9.81
C HIS A 192 9.02 -7.59 -10.72
N LEU A 193 10.05 -6.74 -10.75
CA LEU A 193 10.06 -5.54 -11.61
C LEU A 193 10.19 -5.90 -13.10
N GLU A 194 10.98 -6.93 -13.42
CA GLU A 194 11.08 -7.45 -14.77
C GLU A 194 9.76 -8.10 -15.21
N ASP A 195 9.10 -8.81 -14.31
CA ASP A 195 7.81 -9.44 -14.55
C ASP A 195 6.69 -8.38 -14.73
N MET A 196 6.69 -7.30 -13.96
CA MET A 196 5.82 -6.13 -14.18
C MET A 196 6.09 -5.48 -15.54
N TRP A 197 7.35 -5.34 -15.92
CA TRP A 197 7.76 -4.83 -17.23
C TRP A 197 7.22 -5.72 -18.35
N GLN A 198 7.43 -7.03 -18.27
CA GLN A 198 6.93 -7.99 -19.25
C GLN A 198 5.40 -7.99 -19.32
N THR A 199 4.72 -7.88 -18.18
CA THR A 199 3.26 -7.82 -18.11
C THR A 199 2.72 -6.58 -18.82
N LEU A 200 3.34 -5.41 -18.62
CA LEU A 200 2.98 -4.18 -19.33
C LEU A 200 3.02 -4.39 -20.86
N PHE A 201 4.13 -4.90 -21.38
CA PHE A 201 4.31 -5.07 -22.83
C PHE A 201 3.43 -6.19 -23.40
N TYR A 202 3.21 -7.26 -22.64
CA TYR A 202 2.27 -8.31 -23.01
C TYR A 202 0.84 -7.75 -23.16
N LEU A 203 0.36 -6.99 -22.18
CA LEU A 203 -0.97 -6.37 -22.22
C LEU A 203 -1.09 -5.28 -23.30
N ALA A 204 0.01 -4.63 -23.64
CA ALA A 204 0.08 -3.68 -24.76
C ALA A 204 0.12 -4.34 -26.13
N ALA A 205 0.30 -5.67 -26.21
CA ALA A 205 0.64 -6.38 -27.45
C ALA A 205 1.87 -5.79 -28.16
N LEU A 206 2.87 -5.36 -27.37
CA LEU A 206 4.11 -4.74 -27.85
C LEU A 206 5.32 -5.62 -27.48
N THR A 207 6.42 -5.46 -28.23
CA THR A 207 7.68 -6.13 -27.88
C THR A 207 8.39 -5.35 -26.77
N PRO A 208 8.73 -5.97 -25.63
CA PRO A 208 9.43 -5.26 -24.56
C PRO A 208 10.85 -4.92 -25.01
N PRO A 209 11.31 -3.67 -24.81
CA PRO A 209 12.73 -3.37 -24.85
C PRO A 209 13.43 -4.10 -23.68
N LYS A 210 14.75 -4.24 -23.78
CA LYS A 210 15.55 -4.98 -22.80
C LYS A 210 15.36 -4.38 -21.40
N PHE A 211 14.89 -5.21 -20.46
CA PHE A 211 14.76 -4.79 -19.08
C PHE A 211 16.13 -4.41 -18.50
N GLN A 212 16.19 -3.22 -17.91
CA GLN A 212 17.36 -2.70 -17.20
C GLN A 212 16.84 -1.93 -15.99
N LEU A 213 17.27 -2.33 -14.80
CA LEU A 213 17.00 -1.55 -13.60
C LEU A 213 17.59 -0.15 -13.78
N ALA A 214 16.76 0.87 -13.62
CA ALA A 214 17.27 2.23 -13.50
C ALA A 214 18.11 2.32 -12.21
N GLU A 215 19.27 2.97 -12.27
CA GLU A 215 20.00 3.33 -11.07
C GLU A 215 19.11 4.26 -10.24
N SER A 216 18.49 3.73 -9.18
CA SER A 216 17.72 4.56 -8.28
C SER A 216 18.68 5.42 -7.45
N THR A 217 18.36 6.71 -7.34
CA THR A 217 19.09 7.66 -6.50
C THR A 217 18.69 7.56 -5.02
N THR A 218 17.67 6.75 -4.69
CA THR A 218 17.20 6.57 -3.31
C THR A 218 17.70 5.24 -2.76
N ALA A 219 18.75 5.33 -1.94
CA ALA A 219 19.19 4.21 -1.11
C ALA A 219 18.04 3.70 -0.23
N ILE A 220 17.64 2.46 -0.52
CA ILE A 220 17.20 1.39 0.38
C ILE A 220 16.14 1.78 1.42
N ASN A 221 14.90 1.33 1.18
CA ASN A 221 13.88 1.15 2.19
C ASN A 221 14.37 0.16 3.28
N GLU A 222 15.25 0.61 4.17
CA GLU A 222 15.71 -0.20 5.28
C GLU A 222 14.53 -0.45 6.22
N SER A 223 14.11 -1.71 6.22
CA SER A 223 13.04 -2.18 7.09
C SER A 223 13.59 -2.26 8.50
N LEU A 224 12.98 -1.53 9.43
CA LEU A 224 13.25 -1.64 10.86
C LEU A 224 13.26 -3.10 11.33
N SER A 225 14.18 -3.41 12.25
CA SER A 225 14.20 -4.69 12.94
C SER A 225 12.96 -4.87 13.83
N GLY A 226 12.67 -6.12 14.20
CA GLY A 226 11.59 -6.44 15.14
C GLY A 226 11.74 -5.69 16.46
N ALA A 227 12.96 -5.59 16.99
CA ALA A 227 13.28 -4.82 18.18
C ALA A 227 12.96 -3.32 18.01
N ALA A 228 13.35 -2.71 16.89
CA ALA A 228 13.03 -1.30 16.61
C ALA A 228 11.52 -1.06 16.48
N ILE A 229 10.77 -1.98 15.86
CA ILE A 229 9.30 -1.91 15.79
C ILE A 229 8.68 -2.03 17.19
N ARG A 230 9.18 -2.94 18.03
CA ARG A 230 8.73 -3.06 19.43
C ARG A 230 8.99 -1.78 20.20
N TYR A 231 10.15 -1.16 20.02
CA TYR A 231 10.50 0.09 20.67
C TYR A 231 9.54 1.22 20.24
N LEU A 232 9.26 1.35 18.93
CA LEU A 232 8.27 2.31 18.45
C LEU A 232 6.87 2.09 19.03
N GLN A 233 6.47 0.83 19.25
CA GLN A 233 5.19 0.52 19.90
C GLN A 233 5.11 1.05 21.34
N GLU A 234 6.22 1.04 22.07
CA GLU A 234 6.29 1.55 23.45
C GLU A 234 6.38 3.07 23.49
N VAL A 235 7.01 3.69 22.49
CA VAL A 235 7.18 5.15 22.40
C VAL A 235 5.98 5.86 21.79
N ASN A 236 5.31 5.28 20.78
CA ASN A 236 4.18 5.92 20.10
C ASN A 236 3.09 6.43 21.07
N PRO A 237 2.69 5.71 22.15
CA PRO A 237 1.75 6.21 23.15
C PRO A 237 2.25 7.43 23.96
N LEU A 238 3.57 7.60 24.09
CA LEU A 238 4.20 8.70 24.84
C LEU A 238 4.26 10.00 24.03
N VAL A 239 3.93 9.91 22.74
CA VAL A 239 3.98 11.02 21.81
C VAL A 239 2.56 11.51 21.56
N SER A 240 2.21 12.66 22.14
CA SER A 240 0.89 13.26 21.95
C SER A 240 0.58 13.50 20.47
N ASP A 241 -0.65 13.21 20.04
CA ASP A 241 -1.12 13.47 18.68
C ASP A 241 -0.84 14.93 18.29
N GLY A 242 -0.14 15.14 17.17
CA GLY A 242 0.21 16.47 16.65
C GLY A 242 1.52 17.07 17.18
N VAL A 243 2.12 16.51 18.24
CA VAL A 243 3.43 16.97 18.76
C VAL A 243 4.59 16.39 17.93
N PHE A 244 4.41 15.20 17.35
CA PHE A 244 5.39 14.63 16.44
C PHE A 244 5.20 15.16 15.01
N SER A 245 6.10 16.03 14.59
CA SER A 245 6.18 16.41 13.19
C SER A 245 6.54 15.20 12.31
N ASN A 246 6.10 15.19 11.05
CA ASN A 246 6.53 14.17 10.08
C ASN A 246 8.05 14.14 9.93
N LYS A 247 8.73 15.28 10.11
CA LYS A 247 10.19 15.39 10.10
C LYS A 247 10.82 14.61 11.26
N SER A 248 10.36 14.85 12.49
CA SER A 248 10.82 14.13 13.69
C SER A 248 10.58 12.62 13.57
N ARG A 249 9.45 12.22 12.95
CA ARG A 249 9.15 10.82 12.67
C ARG A 249 10.13 10.16 11.70
N ARG A 250 10.47 10.85 10.62
CA ARG A 250 11.48 10.34 9.67
C ARG A 250 12.85 10.24 10.32
N MET A 251 13.25 11.23 11.12
CA MET A 251 14.53 11.18 11.86
C MET A 251 14.58 10.02 12.84
N LEU A 252 13.48 9.79 13.60
CA LEU A 252 13.36 8.65 14.50
C LEU A 252 13.49 7.31 13.75
N ILE A 253 12.74 7.14 12.65
CA ILE A 253 12.80 5.91 11.85
C ILE A 253 14.21 5.69 11.29
N ALA A 254 14.86 6.73 10.76
CA ALA A 254 16.21 6.65 10.22
C ALA A 254 17.24 6.24 11.30
N ALA A 255 17.16 6.82 12.50
CA ALA A 255 18.05 6.49 13.61
C ALA A 255 17.89 5.02 14.04
N LEU A 256 16.66 4.50 14.06
CA LEU A 256 16.40 3.11 14.40
C LEU A 256 16.80 2.13 13.30
N SER A 257 16.66 2.51 12.02
CA SER A 257 17.06 1.67 10.88
C SER A 257 18.56 1.40 10.86
N ALA A 258 19.38 2.38 11.24
CA ALA A 258 20.85 2.29 11.20
C ALA A 258 21.44 1.15 12.06
N ARG A 259 20.70 0.64 13.05
CA ARG A 259 21.13 -0.50 13.88
C ARG A 259 21.06 -1.83 13.13
N GLY A 260 20.15 -1.96 12.16
CA GLY A 260 19.82 -3.25 11.56
C GLY A 260 19.22 -4.25 12.57
N GLY A 261 19.30 -5.54 12.23
CA GLY A 261 18.82 -6.65 13.05
C GLY A 261 17.75 -7.49 12.35
N GLU A 262 17.27 -8.52 13.05
CA GLU A 262 16.28 -9.44 12.49
C GLU A 262 14.94 -8.75 12.22
N HIS A 263 14.31 -9.13 11.11
CA HIS A 263 13.00 -8.62 10.75
C HIS A 263 11.91 -9.19 11.66
N LEU A 264 10.83 -8.43 11.77
CA LEU A 264 9.65 -8.88 12.48
C LEU A 264 9.07 -10.14 11.81
N LEU A 265 8.93 -11.21 12.58
CA LEU A 265 8.25 -12.45 12.17
C LEU A 265 6.73 -12.32 12.33
N LEU A 266 5.99 -13.24 11.68
CA LEU A 266 4.54 -13.32 11.84
C LEU A 266 4.18 -13.77 13.25
N ALA A 267 3.30 -13.05 13.95
CA ALA A 267 2.84 -13.49 15.26
C ALA A 267 1.99 -14.78 15.11
N PRO A 268 2.18 -15.82 15.95
CA PRO A 268 1.45 -17.08 15.85
C PRO A 268 -0.07 -16.90 15.84
N ASN A 269 -0.61 -16.04 16.70
CA ASN A 269 -2.04 -15.76 16.76
C ASN A 269 -2.57 -14.98 15.53
N VAL A 270 -1.72 -14.23 14.83
CA VAL A 270 -2.07 -13.61 13.54
C VAL A 270 -2.11 -14.68 12.47
N HIS A 271 -1.11 -15.56 12.42
CA HIS A 271 -1.09 -16.71 11.52
C HIS A 271 -2.34 -17.59 11.67
N GLU A 272 -2.66 -18.00 12.89
CA GLU A 272 -3.85 -18.80 13.20
C GLU A 272 -5.14 -18.10 12.76
N THR A 273 -5.23 -16.78 12.97
CA THR A 273 -6.40 -16.01 12.53
C THR A 273 -6.50 -15.94 11.01
N LEU A 274 -5.37 -15.71 10.30
CA LEU A 274 -5.37 -15.74 8.84
C LEU A 274 -5.75 -17.14 8.32
N ALA A 275 -5.30 -18.21 8.98
CA ALA A 275 -5.66 -19.58 8.63
C ALA A 275 -7.17 -19.84 8.82
N SER A 276 -7.73 -19.49 9.98
CA SER A 276 -9.16 -19.71 10.27
C SER A 276 -10.08 -18.92 9.36
N GLU A 277 -9.64 -17.76 8.88
CA GLU A 277 -10.38 -16.90 7.96
C GLU A 277 -10.11 -17.23 6.48
N GLN A 278 -9.33 -18.27 6.17
CA GLN A 278 -8.91 -18.67 4.82
C GLN A 278 -8.12 -17.58 4.07
N LEU A 279 -7.41 -16.73 4.81
CA LEU A 279 -6.64 -15.60 4.30
C LEU A 279 -5.14 -15.87 4.18
N LEU A 280 -4.62 -17.07 4.49
CA LEU A 280 -3.19 -17.35 4.28
C LEU A 280 -2.76 -17.17 2.82
N ALA A 281 -3.65 -17.52 1.89
CA ALA A 281 -3.54 -17.27 0.45
C ALA A 281 -4.44 -16.12 -0.02
N GLY A 282 -4.94 -15.29 0.91
CA GLY A 282 -5.85 -14.18 0.61
C GLY A 282 -7.18 -14.60 -0.01
N GLY A 283 -7.72 -15.75 0.38
CA GLY A 283 -8.98 -16.28 -0.16
C GLY A 283 -8.89 -16.82 -1.59
N LEU A 284 -7.72 -16.80 -2.23
CA LEU A 284 -7.51 -17.34 -3.58
C LEU A 284 -7.35 -18.86 -3.54
N SER A 285 -7.79 -19.54 -4.59
CA SER A 285 -7.51 -20.96 -4.83
C SER A 285 -6.46 -21.14 -5.93
N ASP A 286 -5.66 -22.20 -5.82
CA ASP A 286 -4.75 -22.66 -6.88
C ASP A 286 -5.50 -23.02 -8.19
N PHE A 287 -6.70 -23.56 -8.08
CA PHE A 287 -7.59 -23.85 -9.19
C PHE A 287 -7.90 -22.63 -10.07
N ASP A 288 -7.88 -21.42 -9.50
CA ASP A 288 -8.16 -20.18 -10.23
C ASP A 288 -7.02 -19.80 -11.20
N PHE A 289 -5.83 -20.40 -11.03
CA PHE A 289 -4.60 -19.98 -11.72
C PHE A 289 -3.80 -21.13 -12.33
N THR A 290 -4.48 -22.22 -12.70
CA THR A 290 -3.84 -23.40 -13.29
C THR A 290 -3.00 -23.04 -14.53
N GLY A 291 -1.78 -23.59 -14.60
CA GLY A 291 -0.88 -23.43 -15.76
C GLY A 291 0.11 -22.28 -15.68
N ASP A 292 0.01 -21.35 -14.72
CA ASP A 292 1.07 -20.36 -14.46
C ASP A 292 2.02 -20.88 -13.36
N PRO A 293 3.28 -21.23 -13.69
CA PRO A 293 4.24 -21.76 -12.71
C PRO A 293 4.55 -20.78 -11.57
N ARG A 294 4.30 -19.48 -11.76
CA ARG A 294 4.52 -18.45 -10.73
C ARG A 294 3.44 -18.51 -9.66
N TRP A 295 2.20 -18.81 -10.05
CA TRP A 295 1.11 -19.06 -9.09
C TRP A 295 1.36 -20.37 -8.35
N GLN A 296 1.77 -21.42 -9.04
CA GLN A 296 2.16 -22.67 -8.40
C GLN A 296 3.26 -22.45 -7.35
N ALA A 297 4.34 -21.74 -7.71
CA ALA A 297 5.41 -21.39 -6.77
C ALA A 297 4.92 -20.53 -5.59
N TRP A 298 3.91 -19.68 -5.80
CA TRP A 298 3.33 -18.83 -4.76
C TRP A 298 2.49 -19.63 -3.76
N PHE A 299 1.67 -20.57 -4.25
CA PHE A 299 0.88 -21.48 -3.40
C PHE A 299 1.76 -22.53 -2.69
N ASP A 300 2.75 -23.08 -3.39
CA ASP A 300 3.67 -24.10 -2.85
C ASP A 300 4.71 -23.54 -1.88
N ALA A 301 4.93 -22.22 -1.89
CA ALA A 301 5.88 -21.61 -0.97
C ALA A 301 5.50 -21.94 0.49
N PRO A 302 6.49 -22.22 1.36
CA PRO A 302 6.21 -22.53 2.76
C PRO A 302 5.50 -21.34 3.43
N PRO A 303 4.64 -21.59 4.44
CA PRO A 303 4.09 -20.53 5.28
C PRO A 303 5.17 -19.59 5.82
N ALA A 304 4.83 -18.32 6.00
CA ALA A 304 5.72 -17.37 6.63
C ALA A 304 6.13 -17.86 8.04
N LEU A 305 7.42 -17.72 8.38
CA LEU A 305 7.93 -18.07 9.69
C LEU A 305 7.19 -17.31 10.79
N THR A 306 6.76 -18.05 11.80
CA THR A 306 6.10 -17.48 12.97
C THR A 306 7.08 -17.32 14.13
N GLY A 307 6.93 -16.26 14.91
CA GLY A 307 7.74 -16.03 16.09
C GLY A 307 7.05 -15.13 17.09
N ASP A 308 7.44 -15.26 18.35
CA ASP A 308 6.92 -14.41 19.42
C ASP A 308 7.23 -12.94 19.17
N TRP A 309 6.37 -12.08 19.75
CA TRP A 309 6.61 -10.64 19.71
C TRP A 309 7.95 -10.31 20.38
N PRO A 310 8.86 -9.55 19.73
CA PRO A 310 10.19 -9.29 20.27
C PRO A 310 10.10 -8.67 21.66
N LYS A 311 10.85 -9.23 22.62
CA LYS A 311 11.04 -8.63 23.95
C LYS A 311 12.29 -7.75 23.90
N LEU A 312 12.15 -6.48 24.26
CA LEU A 312 13.28 -5.58 24.41
C LEU A 312 14.00 -5.82 25.73
N SER A 313 15.30 -6.07 25.65
CA SER A 313 16.20 -6.01 26.79
C SER A 313 16.38 -4.58 27.31
N ASP A 314 16.80 -4.43 28.56
CA ASP A 314 17.10 -3.12 29.14
C ASP A 314 18.23 -2.40 28.38
N LEU A 315 19.23 -3.15 27.90
CA LEU A 315 20.30 -2.62 27.06
C LEU A 315 19.78 -2.04 25.74
N GLU A 316 18.89 -2.76 25.05
CA GLU A 316 18.26 -2.26 23.82
C GLU A 316 17.43 -1.01 24.08
N ARG A 317 16.68 -0.95 25.20
CA ARG A 317 15.90 0.25 25.57
C ARG A 317 16.82 1.46 25.77
N VAL A 318 17.88 1.29 26.56
CA VAL A 318 18.87 2.35 26.82
C VAL A 318 19.51 2.83 25.52
N GLU A 319 19.89 1.90 24.65
CA GLU A 319 20.50 2.22 23.37
C GLU A 319 19.54 2.93 22.42
N PHE A 320 18.31 2.44 22.26
CA PHE A 320 17.31 3.10 21.43
C PHE A 320 16.96 4.48 21.97
N ASN A 321 16.80 4.65 23.29
CA ASN A 321 16.61 5.96 23.91
C ASN A 321 17.76 6.93 23.57
N ARG A 322 19.01 6.45 23.59
CA ARG A 322 20.17 7.23 23.16
C ARG A 322 20.08 7.64 21.69
N LEU A 323 19.78 6.70 20.79
CA LEU A 323 19.63 6.99 19.34
C LEU A 323 18.51 8.02 19.08
N VAL A 324 17.39 7.93 19.79
CA VAL A 324 16.29 8.90 19.69
C VAL A 324 16.73 10.28 20.17
N LYS A 325 17.43 10.35 21.30
CA LYS A 325 17.96 11.61 21.84
C LYS A 325 19.00 12.25 20.92
N ASP A 326 19.93 11.46 20.38
CA ASP A 326 20.96 11.91 19.45
C ASP A 326 20.36 12.42 18.13
N ALA A 327 19.22 11.86 17.72
CA ALA A 327 18.42 12.36 16.60
C ALA A 327 17.63 13.64 16.91
N GLY A 328 17.79 14.24 18.10
CA GLY A 328 17.10 15.46 18.51
C GLY A 328 15.60 15.28 18.73
N VAL A 329 15.16 14.05 19.01
CA VAL A 329 13.77 13.72 19.26
C VAL A 329 13.52 13.70 20.77
N THR A 330 12.74 14.64 21.28
CA THR A 330 12.36 14.68 22.70
C THR A 330 11.11 13.84 22.94
N LEU A 331 11.22 12.83 23.80
CA LEU A 331 10.08 12.06 24.29
C LEU A 331 9.49 12.76 25.51
N ASN A 332 8.17 12.97 25.54
CA ASN A 332 7.52 13.56 26.70
C ASN A 332 7.15 12.44 27.69
N GLU A 333 8.09 12.07 28.56
CA GLU A 333 7.86 11.04 29.59
C GLU A 333 6.73 11.45 30.55
N GLN A 334 6.51 12.75 30.75
CA GLN A 334 5.44 13.31 31.57
C GLN A 334 4.06 13.33 30.89
N ALA A 335 3.93 12.95 29.61
CA ALA A 335 2.64 12.84 28.94
C ALA A 335 1.77 11.69 29.48
N THR A 336 2.35 10.79 30.27
CA THR A 336 1.65 9.64 30.87
C THR A 336 1.07 9.94 32.26
N GLU A 337 1.49 11.01 32.93
CA GLU A 337 0.91 11.41 34.20
C GLU A 337 -0.26 12.38 33.97
N PRO A 338 -1.51 11.98 34.28
CA PRO A 338 -2.62 12.91 34.18
C PRO A 338 -2.39 14.06 35.16
N LYS A 339 -2.21 15.27 34.63
CA LYS A 339 -1.89 16.48 35.42
C LYS A 339 -3.03 16.87 36.37
N THR A 340 -4.22 16.31 36.17
CA THR A 340 -5.40 16.52 37.02
C THR A 340 -6.24 15.25 37.17
N GLN A 341 -6.95 15.13 38.29
CA GLN A 341 -7.89 14.03 38.57
C GLN A 341 -9.01 13.93 37.50
N GLY A 342 -9.34 15.06 36.86
CA GLY A 342 -10.28 15.14 35.73
C GLY A 342 -9.72 14.61 34.40
N GLU A 343 -8.42 14.77 34.15
CA GLU A 343 -7.73 14.19 33.00
C GLU A 343 -7.50 12.69 33.17
N ALA A 344 -7.17 12.22 34.37
CA ALA A 344 -7.09 10.79 34.70
C ALA A 344 -8.43 10.11 34.40
N SER A 345 -9.52 10.72 34.85
CA SER A 345 -10.88 10.26 34.58
C SER A 345 -11.20 10.26 33.09
N ARG A 346 -10.72 11.25 32.29
CA ARG A 346 -10.92 11.27 30.83
C ARG A 346 -10.06 10.24 30.08
N VAL A 347 -8.83 9.98 30.51
CA VAL A 347 -7.95 8.94 29.95
C VAL A 347 -8.55 7.56 30.23
N ILE A 348 -9.00 7.32 31.47
CA ILE A 348 -9.71 6.09 31.86
C ILE A 348 -11.04 5.99 31.10
N ARG A 349 -11.80 7.08 30.93
CA ARG A 349 -13.05 7.07 30.15
C ARG A 349 -12.80 6.83 28.66
N ARG A 350 -11.71 7.34 28.09
CA ARG A 350 -11.31 7.05 26.69
C ARG A 350 -10.82 5.62 26.52
N ALA A 351 -10.10 5.07 27.49
CA ALA A 351 -9.72 3.66 27.52
C ALA A 351 -10.96 2.76 27.69
N ALA A 352 -11.87 3.11 28.59
CA ALA A 352 -13.11 2.38 28.86
C ALA A 352 -14.13 2.47 27.70
N VAL A 353 -14.34 3.63 27.09
CA VAL A 353 -15.19 3.78 25.88
C VAL A 353 -14.59 3.04 24.69
N ARG A 354 -13.26 2.92 24.61
CA ARG A 354 -12.56 2.04 23.65
C ARG A 354 -12.62 0.55 24.01
N LEU A 355 -13.07 0.19 25.21
CA LEU A 355 -13.30 -1.18 25.65
C LEU A 355 -14.79 -1.56 25.60
N THR A 356 -15.72 -0.61 25.61
CA THR A 356 -17.18 -0.87 25.66
C THR A 356 -17.97 -0.46 24.42
N LYS A 357 -17.35 0.20 23.43
CA LYS A 357 -17.87 0.26 22.05
C LYS A 357 -17.02 -0.61 21.11
N TRP A 358 -16.98 -1.91 21.39
CA TRP A 358 -16.51 -2.98 20.50
C TRP A 358 -17.31 -4.24 20.80
#